data_AF-A0A1S0TI89-F1
#
_entry.id   AF-A0A1S0TI89-F1
#
_cell.length_a   1.000
_cell.length_b   1.000
_cell.length_c   1.000
_cell.angle_alpha   90.00
_cell.angle_beta   90.00
_cell.angle_gamma   90.00
#
_symmetry.space_group_name_H-M   'P 1'
#
loop_
_entity.id
_entity.type
_entity.pdbx_description
1 polymer ?
#
loop_
_entity_poly.entity_id
_entity_poly.type
_entity_poly.pdbx_seq_one_letter_code
_entity_poly.pdbx_strand_id
1 'polypeptide(L)' 'YLAVEEISGEIRVLRELDYERRTSYHLIAVPIDKHSQGEAINVIINVIDENDNTPTFPATSIN' A
#
# COMPACT_ATOMS: atom_id res chain seq x y z
N TYR A 1 -1.17 8.25 2.90
CA TYR A 1 -0.13 7.33 2.40
C TYR A 1 -0.08 7.36 0.89
N LEU A 2 -1.23 7.18 0.23
CA LEU A 2 -1.36 7.32 -1.21
C LEU A 2 -2.24 8.54 -1.56
N ALA A 3 -2.04 9.09 -2.75
CA ALA A 3 -2.94 10.03 -3.42
C ALA A 3 -3.39 9.42 -4.74
N VAL A 4 -4.62 9.74 -5.17
CA VAL A 4 -5.14 9.38 -6.49
C VAL A 4 -5.56 10.67 -7.17
N GLU A 5 -5.09 10.90 -8.40
CA GLU A 5 -5.54 12.01 -9.23
C GLU A 5 -6.84 11.63 -9.93
N GLU A 6 -7.85 12.51 -9.86
CA GLU A 6 -9.23 12.18 -10.20
C GLU A 6 -9.46 11.96 -11.70
N ILE A 7 -8.72 12.68 -12.56
CA ILE A 7 -8.95 12.66 -14.00
C ILE A 7 -8.15 11.55 -14.69
N SER A 8 -6.86 11.46 -14.39
CA SER A 8 -5.91 10.51 -14.98
C SER A 8 -5.90 9.16 -14.26
N GLY A 9 -6.37 9.10 -13.02
CA GLY A 9 -6.27 7.91 -12.17
C GLY A 9 -4.86 7.66 -11.64
N GLU A 10 -3.92 8.60 -11.78
CA GLU A 10 -2.55 8.43 -11.31
C GLU A 10 -2.48 8.24 -9.79
N ILE A 11 -1.84 7.15 -9.36
CA ILE A 11 -1.64 6.84 -7.94
C ILE A 11 -0.22 7.22 -7.55
N ARG A 12 -0.07 8.06 -6.52
CA ARG A 12 1.22 8.52 -6.00
C ARG A 12 1.39 8.17 -4.53
N VAL A 13 2.63 7.90 -4.13
CA VAL A 13 3.02 7.76 -2.74
C VAL A 13 3.26 9.15 -2.14
N LEU A 14 2.65 9.44 -0.98
CA LEU A 14 2.79 10.71 -0.26
C LEU A 14 3.71 10.63 0.96
N ARG A 15 4.03 9.42 1.43
CA ARG A 15 4.87 9.13 2.60
C ARG A 15 5.60 7.82 2.38
N GLU A 16 6.75 7.66 3.03
CA GLU A 16 7.50 6.39 3.00
C GLU A 16 6.62 5.20 3.35
N LEU A 17 6.83 4.12 2.59
CA LEU A 17 6.20 2.83 2.80
C LEU A 17 7.11 2.00 3.70
N ASP A 18 6.49 1.20 4.55
CA ASP A 18 7.17 0.42 5.58
C ASP A 18 6.44 -0.93 5.61
N TYR A 19 7.14 -1.99 5.23
CA TYR A 19 6.57 -3.32 5.04
C TYR A 19 6.07 -3.89 6.37
N GLU A 20 6.84 -3.71 7.44
CA GLU A 20 6.55 -4.14 8.81
C GLU A 20 5.30 -3.46 9.37
N ARG A 21 5.02 -2.23 8.94
CA ARG A 21 3.78 -1.53 9.30
C ARG A 21 2.60 -1.95 8.43
N ARG A 22 2.80 -2.09 7.11
CA ARG A 22 1.71 -2.38 6.18
C ARG A 22 2.22 -3.01 4.89
N THR A 23 1.76 -4.23 4.63
CA THR A 23 2.18 -5.03 3.47
C THR A 23 1.40 -4.75 2.17
N SER A 24 0.18 -4.20 2.25
CA SER A 24 -0.61 -3.89 1.05
C SER A 24 -1.65 -2.78 1.21
N TYR A 25 -2.05 -2.20 0.08
CA TYR A 25 -3.17 -1.27 -0.06
C TYR A 25 -4.16 -1.80 -1.10
N HIS A 26 -5.43 -1.84 -0.75
CA HIS A 26 -6.51 -2.26 -1.64
C HIS A 26 -7.39 -1.04 -1.91
N LEU A 27 -7.51 -0.67 -3.18
CA LEU A 27 -8.32 0.44 -3.65
C LEU A 27 -9.39 -0.09 -4.61
N ILE A 28 -10.53 0.58 -4.65
CA ILE A 28 -11.60 0.30 -5.61
C ILE A 28 -11.83 1.58 -6.40
N ALA A 29 -11.58 1.52 -7.70
CA ALA A 29 -11.91 2.60 -8.63
C ALA A 29 -13.33 2.39 -9.14
N VAL A 30 -14.20 3.38 -8.93
CA VAL A 30 -15.61 3.34 -9.32
C VAL A 30 -15.86 4.43 -10.37
N PRO A 31 -16.50 4.11 -11.51
CA PRO A 31 -16.90 5.11 -12.49
C PRO A 31 -17.84 6.15 -11.89
N ILE A 32 -17.62 7.43 -12.22
CA ILE A 32 -18.37 8.57 -11.66
C ILE A 32 -19.68 8.80 -12.43
N ASP A 33 -19.73 8.39 -13.69
CA ASP A 33 -20.86 8.57 -14.59
C ASP A 33 -21.97 7.55 -14.32
N LYS A 34 -23.08 8.05 -13.77
CA LYS A 34 -24.26 7.26 -13.39
C LYS A 34 -24.96 6.52 -14.54
N HIS A 35 -24.58 6.81 -15.78
CA HIS A 35 -25.10 6.15 -16.99
C HIS A 35 -24.15 5.09 -17.54
N SER A 36 -22.91 5.07 -17.07
CA SER A 36 -21.92 4.07 -17.44
C SER A 36 -22.04 2.91 -16.49
N GLN A 37 -22.41 1.77 -17.04
CA GLN A 37 -22.30 0.47 -16.37
C GLN A 37 -20.82 0.04 -16.30
N GLY A 38 -19.90 0.95 -15.98
CA GLY A 38 -18.50 0.60 -15.86
C GLY A 38 -18.32 -0.32 -14.66
N GLU A 39 -17.57 -1.40 -14.84
CA GLU A 39 -17.24 -2.29 -13.75
C GLU A 39 -16.26 -1.61 -12.79
N ALA A 40 -16.48 -1.81 -11.49
CA ALA A 40 -15.53 -1.35 -10.49
C ALA A 40 -14.21 -2.12 -10.65
N ILE A 41 -13.09 -1.39 -10.61
CA ILE A 41 -11.76 -1.98 -10.78
C ILE A 41 -11.11 -2.11 -9.41
N ASN A 42 -10.65 -3.32 -9.09
CA ASN A 42 -9.84 -3.58 -7.91
C ASN A 42 -8.37 -3.28 -8.20
N VAL A 43 -7.76 -2.42 -7.39
CA VAL A 43 -6.34 -2.11 -7.48
C VAL A 43 -5.66 -2.59 -6.20
N ILE A 44 -4.74 -3.53 -6.34
CA ILE A 44 -3.95 -4.10 -5.25
C ILE A 44 -2.52 -3.60 -5.39
N ILE A 45 -2.05 -2.89 -4.38
CA ILE A 45 -0.67 -2.38 -4.30
C ILE A 45 0.02 -3.16 -3.19
N ASN A 46 1.05 -3.93 -3.56
CA ASN A 46 1.86 -4.66 -2.60
C ASN A 46 3.11 -3.85 -2.27
N VAL A 47 3.41 -3.71 -0.98
CA VAL A 47 4.69 -3.18 -0.51
C VAL A 47 5.70 -4.31 -0.58
N ILE A 48 6.85 -4.05 -1.18
CA ILE A 48 7.94 -5.03 -1.27
C ILE A 48 8.73 -4.94 0.03
N ASP A 49 9.00 -6.10 0.62
CA ASP A 49 9.84 -6.23 1.80
C ASP A 49 11.30 -5.89 1.47
N GLU A 50 11.91 -5.03 2.29
CA GLU A 50 13.33 -4.72 2.24
C GLU A 50 13.99 -5.17 3.52
N ASN A 51 15.22 -5.70 3.43
CA ASN A 51 15.97 -6.12 4.62
C ASN A 51 16.61 -4.90 5.32
N ASP A 52 15.78 -4.01 5.88
CA ASP A 52 16.19 -2.77 6.57
C ASP A 52 16.15 -2.88 8.11
N ASN A 53 15.62 -3.98 8.65
CA ASN A 53 15.55 -4.24 10.08
C ASN A 53 16.74 -5.07 10.58
N THR A 54 17.53 -4.48 11.48
CA THR A 54 18.69 -5.18 12.07
C THR A 54 18.23 -6.18 13.15
N PRO A 55 18.80 -7.39 13.21
CA PRO A 55 18.46 -8.37 14.25
C PRO A 55 18.71 -7.83 15.66
N THR A 56 17.77 -8.10 16.59
CA THR A 56 17.94 -7.82 18.02
C THR A 56 17.93 -9.12 18.81
N PHE A 57 18.97 -9.33 19.64
CA PHE A 57 19.07 -10.51 20.50
C PHE A 57 18.74 -10.11 21.95
N PRO A 58 17.80 -10.81 22.63
CA PRO A 58 17.55 -10.59 24.04
C PRO A 58 18.80 -10.90 24.86
N ALA A 59 19.13 -10.01 25.81
CA ALA A 59 20.17 -10.27 26.80
C ALA A 59 19.62 -11.23 27.88
N THR A 60 19.56 -12.52 27.57
CA THR A 60 19.25 -13.54 28.60
C THR A 60 20.40 -14.54 28.67
N SER A 61 21.27 -14.23 29.63
CA SER A 61 22.14 -15.08 30.45
C SER A 61 22.47 -16.46 29.90
N ILE A 62 23.69 -16.58 29.38
CA ILE A 62 24.41 -17.84 29.33
C ILE A 62 24.62 -18.28 30.78
N ASN A 63 24.00 -19.40 31.16
CA ASN A 63 24.30 -20.11 32.41
C ASN A 63 25.50 -21.03 32.19
#